data_AF-A0A3D4HF86-F1
#
_entry.id   AF-A0A3D4HF86-F1
#
_cell.length_a   1.000
_cell.length_b   1.000
_cell.length_c   1.000
_cell.angle_alpha   90.00
_cell.angle_beta   90.00
_cell.angle_gamma   90.00
#
_symmetry.space_group_name_H-M   'P 1'
#
loop_
_entity.id
_entity.type
_entity.pdbx_description
1 polymer ?
#
loop_
_entity_poly.entity_id
_entity_poly.type
_entity_poly.pdbx_seq_one_letter_code
_entity_poly.pdbx_strand_id
1 'polypeptide(L)' 'MYSADDDARKLEWGHSSSMMGVELAHRAQAKHLVLFHHDPTRTDEELEQSLSHAQNYAADCDYDYPQDISASYDGWELNL' A
#
# COMPACT_ATOMS: atom_id res chain seq x y z
N MET A 1 -4.80 -5.01 -0.43
CA MET A 1 -3.66 -4.63 0.42
C MET A 1 -3.93 -5.01 1.85
N TYR A 2 -3.04 -5.80 2.46
CA TYR A 2 -3.20 -6.43 3.77
C TYR A 2 -2.22 -5.87 4.80
N SER A 3 -2.64 -5.87 6.06
CA SER A 3 -1.80 -5.51 7.22
C SER A 3 -0.91 -6.69 7.63
N ALA A 4 0.23 -6.40 8.26
CA ALA A 4 1.24 -7.39 8.67
C ALA A 4 0.70 -8.51 9.60
N ASP A 5 -0.37 -8.25 10.37
CA ASP A 5 -1.02 -9.24 11.24
C ASP A 5 -1.96 -10.20 10.47
N ASP A 6 -2.43 -9.80 9.29
CA ASP A 6 -3.30 -10.61 8.43
C ASP A 6 -2.47 -11.56 7.51
N ASP A 7 -1.19 -11.23 7.31
CA ASP A 7 -0.25 -11.98 6.46
C ASP A 7 0.00 -13.41 6.97
N ALA A 8 0.00 -13.66 8.28
CA ALA A 8 0.33 -14.98 8.83
C ALA A 8 -0.68 -16.08 8.46
N ARG A 9 -1.92 -15.75 8.06
CA ARG A 9 -2.95 -16.74 7.65
C ARG A 9 -3.27 -16.72 6.16
N LYS A 10 -2.79 -15.72 5.40
CA LYS A 10 -3.09 -15.52 3.96
C LYS A 10 -1.86 -15.35 3.06
N LEU A 11 -0.63 -15.54 3.57
CA LEU A 11 0.62 -15.58 2.79
C LEU A 11 0.55 -16.50 1.54
N GLU A 12 -0.34 -17.48 1.54
CA GLU A 12 -0.40 -18.55 0.52
C GLU A 12 -1.29 -18.22 -0.71
N TRP A 13 -1.94 -17.06 -0.78
CA TRP A 13 -2.87 -16.72 -1.88
C TRP A 13 -2.25 -15.85 -2.97
N GLY A 14 -0.98 -15.45 -2.83
CA GLY A 14 -0.29 -14.61 -3.82
C GLY A 14 -0.63 -13.12 -3.74
N HIS A 15 -1.16 -12.65 -2.62
CA HIS A 15 -1.41 -11.22 -2.38
C HIS A 15 -0.18 -10.51 -1.79
N SER A 16 0.02 -9.24 -2.17
CA SER A 16 1.07 -8.39 -1.63
C SER A 16 0.58 -7.54 -0.45
N SER A 17 1.48 -7.27 0.49
CA SER A 17 1.27 -6.30 1.56
C SER A 17 1.57 -4.87 1.10
N SER A 18 1.16 -3.86 1.88
CA SER A 18 1.48 -2.46 1.63
C SER A 18 2.97 -2.17 1.58
N MET A 19 3.71 -2.75 2.52
CA MET A 19 5.17 -2.61 2.60
C MET A 19 5.86 -3.17 1.36
N MET A 20 5.43 -4.32 0.84
CA MET A 20 5.96 -4.87 -0.42
C MET A 20 5.73 -3.92 -1.60
N GLY A 21 4.58 -3.24 -1.64
CA GLY A 21 4.28 -2.22 -2.65
C GLY A 21 5.24 -1.03 -2.56
N VAL A 22 5.52 -0.54 -1.34
CA VAL A 22 6.47 0.55 -1.08
C VAL A 22 7.88 0.17 -1.52
N GLU A 23 8.35 -1.01 -1.11
CA GLU A 23 9.68 -1.49 -1.47
C GLU A 23 9.85 -1.62 -2.99
N LEU A 24 8.84 -2.15 -3.68
CA LEU A 24 8.87 -2.27 -5.13
C LEU A 24 8.88 -0.90 -5.81
N ALA A 25 8.05 0.04 -5.35
CA ALA A 25 8.01 1.40 -5.87
C ALA A 25 9.35 2.14 -5.66
N HIS A 26 9.97 1.95 -4.48
CA HIS A 26 11.30 2.47 -4.19
C HIS A 26 12.35 1.94 -5.19
N ARG A 27 12.44 0.61 -5.34
CA ARG A 27 13.39 -0.04 -6.25
C ARG A 27 13.18 0.36 -7.71
N ALA A 28 11.94 0.60 -8.10
CA ALA A 28 11.58 1.05 -9.44
C ALA A 28 11.72 2.56 -9.64
N GLN A 29 12.04 3.33 -8.59
CA GLN A 29 12.03 4.80 -8.58
C GLN A 29 10.70 5.38 -9.09
N ALA A 30 9.59 4.70 -8.76
CA ALA A 30 8.25 5.15 -9.08
C ALA A 30 7.90 6.35 -8.19
N LYS A 31 7.47 7.46 -8.79
CA LYS A 31 7.17 8.69 -8.05
C LYS A 31 5.91 8.58 -7.18
N HIS A 32 4.92 7.83 -7.67
CA HIS A 32 3.62 7.67 -7.02
C HIS A 32 3.25 6.20 -6.97
N LEU A 33 2.96 5.72 -5.77
CA LEU A 33 2.41 4.40 -5.51
C LEU A 33 0.93 4.51 -5.19
N VAL A 34 0.09 3.86 -6.00
CA VAL A 34 -1.35 3.72 -5.74
C VAL A 34 -1.66 2.31 -5.25
N LEU A 35 -2.24 2.23 -4.06
CA LEU A 35 -2.67 1.00 -3.41
C LEU A 35 -4.10 0.66 -3.85
N PHE A 36 -4.28 -0.50 -4.47
CA PHE A 36 -5.58 -0.98 -4.94
C PHE A 36 -5.81 -2.45 -4.55
N HIS A 37 -6.98 -3.00 -4.89
CA HIS A 37 -7.34 -4.40 -4.62
C HIS A 37 -7.25 -4.75 -3.12
N HIS A 38 -7.91 -3.95 -2.28
CA HIS A 38 -8.09 -4.26 -0.87
C HIS A 38 -9.09 -5.41 -0.67
N ASP A 39 -8.99 -6.08 0.48
CA ASP A 39 -9.94 -7.14 0.83
C ASP A 39 -11.33 -6.48 0.97
N PRO A 40 -12.36 -6.94 0.25
CA PRO A 40 -13.69 -6.32 0.30
C PRO A 40 -14.34 -6.41 1.68
N THR A 41 -13.80 -7.19 2.61
CA THR A 41 -14.29 -7.22 4.00
C THR A 41 -13.70 -6.12 4.87
N ARG A 42 -12.69 -5.36 4.39
CA ARG A 42 -12.11 -4.25 5.15
C ARG A 42 -13.05 -3.06 5.18
N THR A 43 -13.15 -2.48 6.36
CA THR A 43 -13.77 -1.18 6.61
C THR A 43 -12.88 -0.03 6.12
N ASP A 44 -13.48 1.14 5.89
CA ASP A 44 -12.74 2.34 5.49
C ASP A 44 -11.62 2.68 6.49
N GLU A 45 -11.86 2.52 7.80
CA GLU A 45 -10.86 2.75 8.85
C GLU A 45 -9.67 1.79 8.70
N GLU A 46 -9.90 0.52 8.38
CA GLU A 46 -8.82 -0.45 8.13
C GLU A 46 -8.03 -0.12 6.85
N LEU A 47 -8.69 0.45 5.83
CA LEU A 47 -8.01 0.93 4.62
C LEU A 47 -7.13 2.14 4.91
N GLU A 48 -7.62 3.10 5.68
CA GLU A 48 -6.85 4.27 6.13
C GLU A 48 -5.65 3.85 7.00
N GLN A 49 -5.83 2.89 7.89
CA GLN A 49 -4.75 2.31 8.68
C GLN A 49 -3.70 1.64 7.78
N SER A 50 -4.13 0.87 6.77
CA SER A 50 -3.22 0.25 5.82
C SER A 50 -2.43 1.28 5.00
N LEU A 51 -3.07 2.39 4.60
CA LEU A 51 -2.42 3.50 3.90
C LEU A 51 -1.40 4.20 4.80
N SER A 52 -1.80 4.54 6.02
CA SER A 52 -0.93 5.17 7.02
C SER A 52 0.28 4.30 7.32
N HIS A 53 0.10 2.97 7.42
CA HIS A 53 1.19 2.03 7.61
C HIS A 53 2.18 2.05 6.44
N ALA A 54 1.70 2.13 5.19
CA ALA A 54 2.56 2.23 4.01
C ALA A 54 3.40 3.52 4.01
N GLN A 55 2.76 4.65 4.34
CA GLN A 55 3.41 5.96 4.40
C GLN A 55 4.46 6.01 5.51
N ASN A 56 4.13 5.52 6.71
CA ASN A 56 5.07 5.45 7.82
C ASN A 56 6.26 4.54 7.49
N TYR A 57 6.00 3.38 6.87
CA TYR A 57 7.07 2.47 6.46
C TYR A 57 8.06 3.10 5.46
N ALA A 58 7.54 3.85 4.48
CA ALA A 58 8.39 4.58 3.53
C ALA A 58 9.26 5.65 4.23
N ALA A 59 8.68 6.36 5.19
CA ALA A 59 9.38 7.39 5.97
C ALA A 59 10.43 6.79 6.92
N ASP A 60 10.09 5.71 7.63
CA ASP A 60 10.99 5.02 8.56
C ASP A 60 12.21 4.41 7.84
N CYS A 61 12.03 3.99 6.58
CA CYS A 61 13.11 3.48 5.74
C CYS A 61 13.95 4.57 5.06
N ASP A 62 13.58 5.85 5.22
CA ASP A 62 14.22 7.02 4.59
C ASP A 62 14.34 6.88 3.06
N TYR A 63 13.26 6.46 2.40
CA TYR A 63 13.24 6.23 0.95
C TYR A 63 12.94 7.50 0.14
N ASP A 64 13.77 7.79 -0.86
CA ASP A 64 13.55 8.89 -1.83
C ASP A 64 12.32 8.70 -2.74
N TYR A 65 11.85 7.45 -2.86
CA TYR A 65 10.72 7.02 -3.68
C TYR A 65 9.94 5.92 -2.95
N PRO A 66 8.60 5.87 -3.10
CA PRO A 66 7.76 6.84 -3.79
C PRO A 66 7.58 8.14 -2.99
N GLN A 67 7.39 9.29 -3.67
CA GLN A 67 7.10 10.57 -3.01
C GLN A 67 5.63 10.68 -2.57
N ASP A 68 4.74 10.00 -3.30
CA ASP A 68 3.33 9.95 -2.99
C ASP A 68 2.87 8.50 -2.85
N ILE A 69 2.03 8.25 -1.86
CA ILE A 69 1.40 6.96 -1.61
C ILE A 69 -0.07 7.24 -1.32
N SER A 70 -0.97 6.70 -2.15
CA SER A 70 -2.41 6.88 -2.02
C SER A 70 -3.16 5.55 -2.08
N ALA A 71 -4.36 5.48 -1.51
CA ALA A 71 -5.28 4.37 -1.71
C ALA A 71 -6.35 4.75 -2.74
N SER A 72 -6.59 3.89 -3.73
CA SER A 72 -7.63 4.13 -4.73
C SER A 72 -9.01 3.83 -4.18
N TYR A 73 -10.02 4.55 -4.68
CA TYR A 73 -11.43 4.29 -4.46
C TYR A 73 -12.20 4.34 -5.78
N ASP A 74 -13.40 3.77 -5.79
CA ASP A 74 -14.25 3.69 -6.99
C ASP A 74 -14.56 5.10 -7.53
N GLY A 75 -14.31 5.30 -8.82
CA GLY A 75 -14.49 6.60 -9.48
C GLY A 75 -13.33 7.58 -9.29
N TRP A 76 -12.22 7.17 -8.67
CA TRP A 76 -11.02 8.02 -8.60
C TRP A 76 -10.30 8.08 -9.95
N GLU A 77 -9.89 9.29 -10.35
CA GLU A 77 -9.11 9.55 -11.56
C GLU A 77 -7.75 10.15 -11.17
N LEU A 78 -6.68 9.59 -11.72
CA LEU A 78 -5.32 10.09 -11.57
C LEU A 78 -4.86 10.74 -12.87
N ASN A 79 -4.45 12.00 -12.80
CA ASN A 79 -3.83 12.71 -13.91
C ASN A 79 -2.30 12.54 -13.81
N LEU A 80 -1.69 12.02 -14.88
CA LEU A 80 -0.27 11.69 -14.94
C LEU A 80 0.56 12.80 -15.60
#